data_AF-A0A3C0B0R4-F1
#
_entry.id   AF-A0A3C0B0R4-F1
#
_cell.length_a   1.000
_cell.length_b   1.000
_cell.length_c   1.000
_cell.angle_alpha   90.00
_cell.angle_beta   90.00
_cell.angle_gamma   90.00
#
_symmetry.space_group_name_H-M   'P 1'
#
loop_
_entity.id
_entity.type
_entity.pdbx_description
1 polymer ?
#
loop_
_entity_poly.entity_id
_entity_poly.type
_entity_poly.pdbx_seq_one_letter_code
_entity_poly.pdbx_strand_id
1 'polypeptide(L)'
;YITNNLEKISLFAGTHNEQSSYLLMDLMEEKKIKNNDDRVWFGQLYGMSDNISFNLANEKYNVTKYLPFGPVKDVMPYLIRRAEENTSVAGQTNRELNLIKTERKRRKIQNSN
;
A
#
# COMPACT_ATOMS: atom_id res chain seq x y z
N TYR A 1 9.78 15.01 10.14
CA TYR A 1 9.31 15.43 11.48
C TYR A 1 8.84 14.25 12.30
N ILE A 2 7.75 13.55 11.94
CA ILE A 2 7.18 12.45 12.75
C ILE A 2 8.18 11.31 12.98
N THR A 3 8.90 10.87 11.95
CA THR A 3 9.93 9.81 12.06
C THR A 3 11.09 10.16 12.99
N ASN A 4 11.26 11.43 13.39
CA ASN A 4 12.24 11.86 14.39
C ASN A 4 11.66 11.95 15.81
N ASN A 5 10.36 11.73 16.00
CA ASN A 5 9.64 11.95 17.26
C ASN A 5 8.70 10.77 17.59
N LEU A 6 9.11 9.54 17.24
CA LEU A 6 8.29 8.34 17.44
C LEU A 6 8.03 8.01 18.92
N GLU A 7 8.82 8.56 19.85
CA GLU A 7 8.57 8.45 21.29
C GLU A 7 7.32 9.22 21.75
N LYS A 8 6.79 10.12 20.92
CA LYS A 8 5.57 10.91 21.21
C LYS A 8 4.44 10.65 20.23
N ILE A 9 4.75 10.24 19.00
CA ILE A 9 3.80 10.16 17.89
C ILE A 9 3.99 8.85 17.14
N SER A 10 2.95 8.03 17.05
CA SER A 10 2.91 6.91 16.11
C SER A 10 2.49 7.40 14.71
N LEU A 11 3.14 6.88 13.68
CA LEU A 11 2.86 7.19 12.28
C LEU A 11 1.97 6.11 11.67
N PHE A 12 0.83 6.55 11.13
CA PHE A 12 0.01 5.75 10.23
C PHE A 12 0.04 6.37 8.83
N ALA A 13 0.83 5.79 7.94
CA ALA A 13 1.00 6.26 6.56
C ALA A 13 -0.06 5.64 5.65
N GLY A 14 -1.24 6.27 5.58
CA GLY A 14 -2.30 5.92 4.64
C GLY A 14 -1.98 6.37 3.22
N THR A 15 -1.47 5.48 2.36
CA THR A 15 -1.11 5.84 0.96
C THR A 15 -1.17 4.66 -0.01
N HIS A 16 -1.63 4.95 -1.22
CA HIS A 16 -1.59 4.07 -2.40
C HIS A 16 -0.44 4.41 -3.36
N ASN A 17 0.36 5.43 -3.03
CA ASN A 17 1.48 5.86 -3.84
C ASN A 17 2.75 5.09 -3.44
N GLU A 18 3.33 4.40 -4.42
CA GLU A 18 4.54 3.60 -4.25
C GLU A 18 5.76 4.45 -3.85
N GLN A 19 5.93 5.64 -4.43
CA GLN A 19 7.03 6.54 -4.08
C GLN A 19 6.91 7.06 -2.64
N SER A 20 5.68 7.37 -2.19
CA SER A 20 5.46 7.73 -0.79
C SER A 20 5.78 6.57 0.16
N SER A 21 5.52 5.34 -0.27
CA SER A 21 5.86 4.14 0.51
C SER A 21 7.37 3.96 0.61
N TYR A 22 8.09 4.08 -0.51
CA TYR A 22 9.56 4.05 -0.53
C TYR A 22 10.18 5.14 0.31
N LEU A 23 9.67 6.38 0.23
CA LEU A 23 10.17 7.47 1.06
C LEU A 23 10.10 7.13 2.56
N LEU A 24 9.03 6.49 3.02
CA LEU A 24 8.94 6.07 4.42
C LEU A 24 9.90 4.92 4.74
N MET A 25 10.05 3.95 3.82
CA MET A 25 11.04 2.87 3.99
C MET A 25 12.46 3.43 4.12
N ASP A 26 12.86 4.34 3.24
CA ASP A 26 14.18 4.99 3.25
C ASP A 26 14.40 5.76 4.57
N LEU A 27 13.38 6.49 5.03
CA LEU A 27 13.44 7.22 6.31
C LEU A 27 13.53 6.28 7.52
N MET A 28 12.88 5.11 7.47
CA MET A 28 12.98 4.10 8.52
C MET A 28 14.38 3.49 8.54
N GLU A 29 14.93 3.15 7.37
CA GLU A 29 16.28 2.61 7.22
C GLU A 29 17.35 3.59 7.70
N GLU A 30 17.32 4.84 7.22
CA GLU A 30 18.26 5.91 7.60
C GLU A 30 18.32 6.08 9.13
N LYS A 31 17.16 5.96 9.79
CA LYS A 31 17.00 6.15 11.23
C LYS A 31 17.12 4.87 12.04
N LYS A 32 17.42 3.75 11.38
CA LYS A 32 17.55 2.42 12.00
C LYS A 32 16.27 2.01 12.77
N ILE A 33 15.12 2.43 12.29
CA ILE A 33 13.81 2.00 12.79
C ILE A 33 13.56 0.60 12.24
N LYS A 34 13.17 -0.34 13.10
CA LYS A 34 12.87 -1.71 12.66
C LYS A 34 11.63 -1.70 11.76
N ASN A 35 11.60 -2.55 10.74
CA ASN A 35 10.44 -2.66 9.83
C ASN A 35 9.15 -2.95 10.60
N ASN A 36 9.23 -3.75 11.66
CA ASN A 36 8.11 -4.12 12.52
C ASN A 36 7.95 -3.24 13.77
N ASP A 37 8.51 -2.03 13.80
CA ASP A 37 8.30 -1.07 14.88
C ASP A 37 6.81 -0.73 15.02
N ASP A 38 6.23 -1.01 16.17
CA ASP A 38 4.78 -0.93 16.45
C ASP A 38 4.21 0.49 16.31
N ARG A 39 5.08 1.49 16.24
CA ARG A 39 4.72 2.90 16.07
C ARG A 39 4.62 3.33 14.62
N VAL A 40 5.01 2.50 13.65
CA VAL A 40 4.95 2.85 12.22
C VAL A 40 4.13 1.82 11.46
N TRP A 41 3.07 2.28 10.79
CA TRP A 41 2.15 1.45 10.02
C TRP A 41 1.94 2.00 8.62
N PHE A 42 1.95 1.11 7.63
CA PHE A 42 1.49 1.41 6.28
C PHE A 42 0.02 1.03 6.15
N GLY A 43 -0.81 1.97 5.72
CA GLY A 43 -2.24 1.78 5.54
C GLY A 43 -2.67 1.90 4.08
N GLN A 44 -3.45 0.94 3.61
CA GLN A 44 -4.11 0.99 2.30
C GLN A 44 -5.60 0.68 2.44
N LEU A 45 -6.42 1.16 1.53
CA LEU A 45 -7.81 0.72 1.40
C LEU A 45 -7.86 -0.74 0.89
N TYR A 46 -8.79 -1.52 1.42
CA TYR A 46 -9.03 -2.89 0.97
C TYR A 46 -9.51 -2.91 -0.49
N GLY A 47 -8.93 -3.80 -1.30
CA GLY A 47 -9.20 -3.89 -2.75
C GLY A 47 -8.35 -2.96 -3.62
N MET A 48 -7.37 -2.27 -3.04
CA MET A 48 -6.45 -1.38 -3.76
C MET A 48 -5.00 -1.61 -3.34
N SER A 49 -4.07 -1.50 -4.30
CA SER A 49 -2.61 -1.56 -4.09
C SER A 49 -2.13 -2.80 -3.32
N ASP A 50 -2.71 -3.97 -3.62
CA ASP A 50 -2.36 -5.22 -2.94
C ASP A 50 -0.90 -5.63 -3.18
N ASN A 51 -0.36 -5.34 -4.37
CA ASN A 51 1.05 -5.52 -4.68
C ASN A 51 1.97 -4.75 -3.70
N ILE A 52 1.59 -3.53 -3.31
CA ILE A 52 2.35 -2.74 -2.33
C ILE A 52 2.24 -3.39 -0.95
N SER A 53 1.01 -3.66 -0.49
CA SER A 53 0.77 -4.22 0.84
C SER A 53 1.43 -5.59 1.03
N PHE A 54 1.37 -6.48 0.03
CA PHE A 54 1.97 -7.80 0.10
C PHE A 54 3.50 -7.73 0.16
N ASN A 55 4.12 -6.88 -0.66
CA ASN A 55 5.58 -6.72 -0.63
C ASN A 55 6.05 -6.14 0.71
N LEU A 56 5.37 -5.10 1.21
CA LEU A 56 5.69 -4.53 2.53
C LEU A 56 5.59 -5.57 3.65
N ALA A 57 4.49 -6.35 3.68
CA ALA A 57 4.30 -7.40 4.67
C ALA A 57 5.36 -8.52 4.55
N ASN A 58 5.76 -8.88 3.32
CA ASN A 58 6.84 -9.84 3.09
C ASN A 58 8.17 -9.36 3.69
N GLU A 59 8.47 -8.07 3.52
CA GLU A 59 9.63 -7.37 4.10
C GLU A 59 9.47 -7.01 5.59
N LYS A 60 8.45 -7.57 6.26
CA LYS A 60 8.20 -7.43 7.71
C LYS A 60 7.80 -6.04 8.17
N TYR A 61 7.31 -5.19 7.28
CA TYR A 61 6.67 -3.94 7.68
C TYR A 61 5.28 -4.20 8.27
N ASN A 62 4.87 -3.33 9.20
CA ASN A 62 3.51 -3.34 9.71
C ASN A 62 2.56 -2.75 8.66
N VAL A 63 1.62 -3.56 8.20
CA VAL A 63 0.69 -3.21 7.13
C VAL A 63 -0.74 -3.46 7.59
N THR A 64 -1.64 -2.56 7.22
CA THR A 64 -3.07 -2.73 7.47
C THR A 64 -3.92 -2.38 6.25
N LYS A 65 -5.07 -3.05 6.16
CA LYS A 65 -6.10 -2.79 5.16
C LYS A 65 -7.31 -2.16 5.84
N TYR A 66 -7.60 -0.92 5.47
CA TYR A 66 -8.81 -0.23 5.90
C TYR A 66 -10.01 -0.71 5.08
N LEU A 67 -10.99 -1.27 5.78
CA LEU A 67 -12.19 -1.85 5.20
C LEU A 67 -13.43 -1.17 5.82
N PRO A 68 -14.24 -0.44 5.05
CA PRO A 68 -15.57 -0.07 5.50
C PRO A 68 -16.44 -1.33 5.67
N PHE A 69 -17.19 -1.41 6.76
CA PHE A 69 -18.07 -2.54 7.04
C PHE A 69 -19.44 -2.06 7.53
N GLY A 70 -20.50 -2.58 6.93
CA GLY A 70 -21.88 -2.24 7.28
C GLY A 70 -22.85 -2.39 6.10
N PRO A 71 -24.15 -2.18 6.33
CA PRO A 71 -25.15 -2.14 5.27
C PRO A 71 -24.80 -1.12 4.19
N VAL A 72 -25.10 -1.42 2.92
CA VAL A 72 -24.75 -0.57 1.76
C VAL A 72 -25.18 0.88 1.98
N LYS A 73 -26.40 1.11 2.47
CA LYS A 73 -26.94 2.44 2.76
C LYS A 73 -26.05 3.28 3.68
N ASP A 74 -25.39 2.65 4.65
CA ASP A 74 -24.60 3.33 5.69
C ASP A 74 -23.18 3.64 5.17
N VAL A 75 -22.72 2.92 4.15
CA VAL A 75 -21.39 3.10 3.54
C VAL A 75 -21.42 3.86 2.21
N MET A 76 -22.60 4.27 1.72
CA MET A 76 -22.74 5.03 0.47
C MET A 76 -21.80 6.26 0.37
N PRO A 77 -21.64 7.11 1.40
CA PRO A 77 -20.71 8.25 1.33
C PRO A 77 -19.25 7.84 1.15
N TYR A 78 -18.85 6.67 1.64
CA TYR A 78 -17.50 6.13 1.40
C TYR A 78 -17.35 5.68 -0.06
N LEU A 79 -18.33 4.96 -0.59
CA LEU A 79 -18.29 4.42 -1.95
C LEU A 79 -18.23 5.54 -3.01
N ILE A 80 -18.97 6.63 -2.82
CA ILE A 80 -18.95 7.79 -3.71
C ILE A 80 -17.54 8.40 -3.76
N ARG A 81 -16.92 8.67 -2.59
CA ARG A 81 -15.55 9.20 -2.52
C ARG A 81 -14.52 8.27 -3.16
N ARG A 82 -14.75 6.96 -3.16
CA ARG A 82 -13.89 5.99 -3.85
C ARG A 82 -14.05 6.02 -5.35
N ALA A 83 -15.28 6.16 -5.85
CA ALA A 83 -15.50 6.33 -7.28
C ALA A 83 -14.80 7.58 -7.83
N GLU A 84 -14.86 8.69 -7.09
CA GLU A 84 -14.16 9.94 -7.41
C GLU A 84 -12.63 9.78 -7.40
N GLU A 85 -12.05 9.20 -6.34
CA GLU A 85 -10.61 8.97 -6.25
C GLU A 85 -10.10 8.01 -7.34
N ASN A 86 -10.80 6.92 -7.60
CA ASN A 86 -10.36 5.96 -8.61
C ASN A 86 -10.36 6.55 -10.02
N THR A 87 -11.20 7.57 -10.27
CA THR A 87 -11.21 8.30 -11.53
C THR A 87 -9.94 9.16 -11.69
N SER A 88 -9.38 9.69 -10.60
CA SER A 88 -8.11 10.44 -10.63
C SER A 88 -6.86 9.53 -10.59
N VAL A 89 -7.01 8.27 -10.19
CA VAL A 89 -5.93 7.27 -10.07
C VAL A 89 -5.80 6.35 -11.31
N ALA A 90 -6.53 6.63 -12.39
CA ALA A 90 -6.64 5.78 -13.59
C ALA A 90 -5.32 5.30 -14.24
N GLY A 91 -4.18 5.94 -13.96
CA GLY A 91 -2.86 5.50 -14.43
C GLY A 91 -2.29 4.26 -13.73
N GLN A 92 -2.60 4.01 -12.45
CA GLN A 92 -1.99 2.91 -11.69
C GLN A 92 -2.47 1.53 -12.17
N THR A 93 -3.75 1.38 -12.52
CA THR A 93 -4.32 0.10 -12.98
C THR A 93 -3.63 -0.41 -14.26
N ASN A 94 -3.32 0.49 -15.19
CA ASN A 94 -2.61 0.12 -16.43
C ASN A 94 -1.17 -0.36 -16.14
N ARG A 95 -0.49 0.26 -15.16
CA ARG A 95 0.85 -0.17 -14.73
C ARG A 95 0.81 -1.56 -14.12
N GLU A 96 -0.13 -1.84 -13.23
CA GLU A 96 -0.32 -3.17 -12.63
C GLU A 96 -0.63 -4.24 -13.69
N LEU A 97 -1.56 -3.95 -14.60
CA LEU A 97 -1.86 -4.84 -15.73
C LEU A 97 -0.62 -5.18 -16.56
N ASN A 98 0.24 -4.19 -16.81
CA ASN A 98 1.50 -4.40 -17.54
C ASN A 98 2.47 -5.27 -16.74
N LEU A 99 2.62 -5.06 -15.43
CA LEU A 99 3.46 -5.89 -14.56
C LEU A 99 2.95 -7.35 -14.53
N ILE A 100 1.64 -7.57 -14.42
CA ILE A 100 1.04 -8.90 -14.48
C ILE A 100 1.32 -9.57 -15.83
N LYS A 101 1.16 -8.84 -16.94
CA LYS A 101 1.48 -9.35 -18.29
C LYS A 101 2.95 -9.76 -18.39
N THR A 102 3.87 -8.93 -17.90
CA THR A 102 5.31 -9.21 -17.88
C THR A 102 5.63 -10.45 -17.05
N GLU A 103 5.07 -10.55 -15.84
CA GLU A 103 5.30 -11.69 -14.95
C GLU A 103 4.72 -12.99 -15.52
N ARG A 104 3.54 -12.95 -16.15
CA ARG A 104 2.97 -14.12 -16.86
C ARG A 104 3.85 -14.58 -18.02
N LYS A 105 4.44 -13.65 -18.79
CA LYS A 105 5.40 -13.99 -19.86
C LYS A 105 6.66 -14.65 -19.29
N ARG A 106 7.24 -14.09 -18.22
CA ARG A 106 8.42 -14.64 -17.53
C ARG A 106 8.20 -16.08 -17.09
N ARG A 107 7.04 -16.38 -16.48
CA ARG A 107 6.68 -17.74 -16.04
C ARG A 107 6.47 -18.73 -17.20
N LYS A 108 5.87 -18.28 -18.31
CA LYS A 108 5.72 -19.13 -19.51
C LYS A 108 7.07 -19.55 -20.09
N ILE A 109 8.03 -18.63 -20.15
CA ILE A 109 9.39 -18.92 -20.64
C ILE A 109 10.09 -19.95 -19.74
N GLN A 110 9.92 -19.87 -18.41
CA GLN A 110 10.48 -20.86 -17.48
C GLN A 110 9.86 -22.27 -17.59
N ASN A 111 8.61 -22.39 -18.04
CA ASN A 111 7.93 -23.68 -18.21
C ASN A 111 8.08 -24.27 -19.62
N SER A 112 8.76 -23.58 -20.54
CA SER A 112 9.00 -24.02 -21.93
C SER A 112 10.45 -24.45 -22.20
N ASN A 113 11.27 -24.50 -21.15
CA ASN A 113 12.60 -25.11 -21.09
C ASN A 113 12.56 -26.28 -20.12
#